data_AF-A0A838JMK7-F1
#
_entry.id   AF-A0A838JMK7-F1
#
_cell.length_a   1.000
_cell.length_b   1.000
_cell.length_c   1.000
_cell.angle_alpha   90.00
_cell.angle_beta   90.00
_cell.angle_gamma   90.00
#
_symmetry.space_group_name_H-M   'P 1'
#
loop_
_entity.id
_entity.type
_entity.pdbx_description
1 polymer ?
#
loop_
_entity_poly.entity_id
_entity_poly.type
_entity_poly.pdbx_seq_one_letter_code
_entity_poly.pdbx_strand_id
1 'polypeptide(L)' 'MHPNAQLINEFYHAFQARDGFRIAACYHPNAEFSDPIFTSVKGKQVGAMWRMLTEVAADLEV' A
#
# COMPACT_ATOMS: atom_id res chain seq x y z
N MET A 1 1.82 -7.53 21.50
CA MET A 1 1.52 -6.49 20.48
C MET A 1 0.24 -6.92 19.75
N HIS A 2 -0.70 -6.01 19.48
CA HIS A 2 -1.96 -6.35 18.81
C HIS A 2 -1.72 -6.68 17.32
N PRO A 3 -2.41 -7.67 16.70
CA PRO A 3 -2.21 -8.03 15.29
C PRO A 3 -2.31 -6.84 14.33
N ASN A 4 -3.28 -5.96 14.52
CA ASN A 4 -3.41 -4.74 13.70
C ASN A 4 -2.19 -3.80 13.82
N ALA A 5 -1.57 -3.71 14.99
CA ALA A 5 -0.38 -2.88 15.17
C ALA A 5 0.83 -3.47 14.44
N GLN A 6 0.95 -4.80 14.40
CA GLN A 6 1.97 -5.47 13.59
C GLN A 6 1.76 -5.23 12.10
N LEU A 7 0.50 -5.32 11.63
CA LEU A 7 0.14 -5.06 10.23
C LEU A 7 0.48 -3.62 9.80
N ILE A 8 0.16 -2.64 10.65
CA ILE A 8 0.47 -1.23 10.38
C ILE A 8 1.98 -1.00 10.33
N ASN A 9 2.75 -1.59 11.25
CA ASN A 9 4.20 -1.46 11.23
C ASN A 9 4.82 -2.08 9.96
N GLU A 10 4.33 -3.25 9.55
CA GLU A 10 4.77 -3.90 8.31
C GLU A 10 4.48 -3.03 7.08
N PHE A 11 3.29 -2.42 7.02
CA PHE A 11 2.93 -1.49 5.95
C PHE A 11 3.92 -0.33 5.86
N TYR A 12 4.21 0.35 6.97
CA TYR A 12 5.11 1.51 6.96
C TYR A 12 6.58 1.14 6.71
N HIS A 13 7.04 -0.01 7.22
CA HIS A 13 8.37 -0.52 6.86
C HIS A 13 8.49 -0.82 5.36
N ALA A 14 7.47 -1.46 4.77
CA ALA A 14 7.43 -1.71 3.33
C ALA A 14 7.36 -0.42 2.52
N PHE A 15 6.62 0.58 3.00
CA PHE A 15 6.54 1.90 2.39
C PHE A 15 7.90 2.61 2.39
N GLN A 16 8.59 2.65 3.53
CA GLN A 16 9.93 3.23 3.64
C GLN A 16 10.94 2.52 2.73
N ALA A 17 10.82 1.20 2.59
CA ALA A 17 11.65 0.40 1.69
C ALA A 17 11.23 0.47 0.21
N ARG A 18 10.15 1.19 -0.12
CA ARG A 18 9.55 1.24 -1.47
C ARG A 18 9.22 -0.16 -2.02
N ASP A 19 8.78 -1.07 -1.16
CA ASP A 19 8.39 -2.42 -1.52
C ASP A 19 6.87 -2.52 -1.75
N GLY A 20 6.45 -2.21 -2.97
CA GLY A 20 5.04 -2.28 -3.35
C GLY A 20 4.42 -3.68 -3.28
N PHE A 21 5.22 -4.75 -3.29
CA PHE A 21 4.70 -6.11 -3.11
C PHE A 21 4.32 -6.37 -1.66
N ARG A 22 5.17 -5.97 -0.70
CA ARG A 22 4.87 -6.07 0.73
C ARG A 22 3.73 -5.15 1.15
N ILE A 23 3.65 -3.94 0.59
CA ILE A 23 2.49 -3.05 0.81
C ILE A 23 1.20 -3.72 0.31
N ALA A 24 1.21 -4.28 -0.90
CA ALA A 24 0.04 -4.95 -1.47
C ALA A 24 -0.44 -6.15 -0.63
N ALA A 25 0.48 -6.88 0.01
CA ALA A 25 0.15 -8.00 0.89
C ALA A 25 -0.57 -7.59 2.18
N CYS A 26 -0.51 -6.31 2.56
CA CYS A 26 -1.23 -5.79 3.73
C CYS A 26 -2.73 -5.57 3.48
N TYR A 27 -3.19 -5.64 2.22
CA TYR A 27 -4.58 -5.40 1.84
C TYR A 27 -5.38 -6.70 1.69
N HIS A 28 -6.64 -6.62 2.07
CA HIS A 28 -7.61 -7.67 1.79
C HIS A 28 -7.91 -7.75 0.27
N PRO A 29 -8.18 -8.94 -0.31
CA PRO A 29 -8.49 -9.08 -1.74
C PRO A 29 -9.67 -8.26 -2.27
N ASN A 30 -10.57 -7.84 -1.37
CA ASN A 30 -11.73 -7.00 -1.65
C ASN A 30 -11.62 -5.59 -1.04
N ALA A 31 -10.40 -5.13 -0.72
CA ALA A 31 -10.20 -3.79 -0.19
C ALA A 31 -10.63 -2.73 -1.19
N GLU A 32 -11.08 -1.58 -0.69
CA GLU A 32 -11.35 -0.39 -1.50
C GLU A 32 -10.40 0.72 -1.03
N PHE A 33 -9.85 1.45 -2.00
CA PHE A 33 -9.01 2.61 -1.78
C PHE A 33 -9.57 3.79 -2.57
N SER A 34 -9.58 4.96 -1.94
CA SER A 34 -10.00 6.20 -2.57
C SER A 34 -9.16 7.36 -2.04
N ASP A 35 -8.64 8.17 -2.95
CA ASP A 35 -8.04 9.48 -2.65
C ASP A 35 -8.44 10.48 -3.78
N PRO A 36 -8.02 11.76 -3.71
CA PRO A 36 -8.36 12.76 -4.74
C PRO A 36 -7.89 12.44 -6.17
N ILE A 37 -6.88 11.59 -6.33
CA ILE A 37 -6.29 11.18 -7.60
C ILE A 37 -6.90 9.82 -8.04
N PHE A 38 -7.03 8.89 -7.11
CA PHE A 38 -7.48 7.52 -7.29
C PHE A 38 -8.87 7.34 -6.67
N THR A 39 -9.93 7.73 -7.38
CA THR A 39 -11.27 7.82 -6.78
C THR A 39 -12.03 6.49 -6.67
N SER A 40 -11.60 5.42 -7.35
CA SER A 40 -12.35 4.14 -7.41
C SER A 40 -11.45 2.92 -7.60
N VAL A 41 -10.50 2.71 -6.70
CA VAL A 41 -9.56 1.58 -6.76
C VAL A 41 -10.08 0.43 -5.88
N LYS A 42 -10.31 -0.74 -6.47
CA LYS A 42 -10.91 -1.88 -5.75
C LYS A 42 -10.18 -3.21 -5.96
N GLY A 43 -10.24 -4.02 -4.92
CA GLY A 43 -9.68 -5.37 -4.87
C GLY A 43 -8.23 -5.41 -5.34
N LYS A 44 -7.96 -6.21 -6.38
CA LYS A 44 -6.61 -6.37 -6.96
C LYS A 44 -5.97 -5.05 -7.42
N GLN A 45 -6.77 -4.04 -7.77
CA GLN A 45 -6.26 -2.75 -8.21
C GLN A 45 -5.56 -1.99 -7.08
N VAL A 46 -5.93 -2.23 -5.81
CA VAL A 46 -5.28 -1.59 -4.65
C VAL A 46 -3.81 -1.99 -4.59
N GLY A 47 -3.52 -3.28 -4.75
CA GLY A 47 -2.13 -3.76 -4.80
C GLY A 47 -1.37 -3.28 -6.05
N ALA A 48 -2.03 -3.18 -7.20
CA ALA A 48 -1.41 -2.69 -8.44
C ALA A 48 -1.01 -1.22 -8.33
N MET A 49 -1.87 -0.39 -7.72
CA MET A 49 -1.59 1.02 -7.43
C MET A 49 -0.33 1.18 -6.57
N TRP A 50 -0.20 0.40 -5.49
CA TRP A 50 0.97 0.48 -4.61
C TRP A 50 2.28 0.05 -5.26
N ARG A 51 2.24 -0.97 -6.13
CA ARG A 51 3.41 -1.35 -6.94
C ARG A 51 3.84 -0.23 -7.87
N MET A 52 2.87 0.36 -8.59
CA MET A 52 3.14 1.49 -9.48
C MET A 52 3.67 2.72 -8.74
N LEU A 53 3.08 3.08 -7.59
CA LEU A 53 3.53 4.23 -6.79
C LEU A 53 4.96 4.07 -6.28
N THR A 54 5.33 2.88 -5.80
CA THR A 54 6.68 2.61 -5.29
C THR A 54 7.75 2.54 -6.38
N GLU A 55 7.37 2.22 -7.62
CA GLU A 55 8.25 2.24 -8.78
C GLU A 55 8.49 3.67 -9.33
N VAL A 56 7.48 4.55 -9.26
CA VAL A 56 7.51 5.88 -9.90
C VAL A 56 7.92 6.99 -8.93
N ALA A 57 7.69 6.84 -7.63
CA ALA A 57 7.94 7.90 -6.67
C ALA A 57 9.44 8.05 -6.36
N ALA A 58 10.11 8.95 -7.09
CA ALA A 58 11.48 9.35 -6.83
C ALA A 58 11.65 9.94 -5.41
N ASP A 59 10.66 10.71 -4.95
CA ASP A 59 10.68 11.50 -3.71
C ASP A 59 9.62 11.06 -2.67
N LEU A 60 9.34 9.76 -2.57
CA LEU A 60 8.49 9.24 -1.49
C LEU A 60 9.29 9.26 -0.18
N GLU A 61 9.01 10.23 0.70
CA GLU A 61 9.49 10.29 2.08
C GLU A 61 8.30 10.16 3.06
N VAL A 62 8.48 9.43 4.16
CA VAL A 62 7.52 9.29 5.29
C VAL A 62 8.16 9.77 6.56
#